data_AF-K8EQ82-F1
#
_entry.id   AF-K8EQ82-F1
#
_cell.length_a   1.000
_cell.length_b   1.000
_cell.length_c   1.000
_cell.angle_alpha   90.00
_cell.angle_beta   90.00
_cell.angle_gamma   90.00
#
_symmetry.space_group_name_H-M   'P 1'
#
loop_
_entity.id
_entity.type
_entity.pdbx_description
1 polymer ?
#
loop_
_entity_poly.entity_id
_entity_poly.type
_entity_poly.pdbx_seq_one_letter_code
_entity_poly.pdbx_strand_id
1 'polypeptide(L)' 'MKAEDIKGLMPDQIKDKFALPNLPECVGEVTLPKGSNFRIGEVSPLFSSSCDGIQFDLKVKFQN' A
#
# COMPACT_ATOMS: atom_id res chain seq x y z
N MET A 1 -2.15 3.63 -5.10
CA MET A 1 -3.45 2.98 -5.31
C MET A 1 -4.56 4.00 -5.12
N LYS A 2 -5.41 4.20 -6.12
CA LYS A 2 -6.65 4.96 -6.04
C LYS A 2 -7.81 4.02 -5.70
N ALA A 3 -8.91 4.54 -5.15
CA ALA A 3 -10.13 3.76 -4.90
C ALA A 3 -10.67 3.12 -6.20
N GLU A 4 -10.44 3.76 -7.33
CA GLU A 4 -10.77 3.28 -8.67
C GLU A 4 -10.06 1.95 -9.01
N ASP A 5 -8.82 1.77 -8.52
CA ASP A 5 -7.97 0.61 -8.85
C ASP A 5 -8.48 -0.70 -8.23
N ILE A 6 -9.36 -0.60 -7.22
CA ILE A 6 -9.94 -1.71 -6.46
C ILE A 6 -11.46 -1.80 -6.62
N LYS A 7 -12.07 -0.89 -7.39
CA LYS A 7 -13.53 -0.87 -7.56
C LYS A 7 -14.00 -2.13 -8.29
N GLY A 8 -14.90 -2.89 -7.64
CA GLY A 8 -15.45 -4.13 -8.20
C GLY A 8 -14.52 -5.34 -8.10
N LEU A 9 -13.35 -5.21 -7.46
CA LEU A 9 -12.49 -6.34 -7.13
C LEU A 9 -12.91 -6.96 -5.80
N MET A 10 -12.85 -8.28 -5.74
CA MET A 10 -12.99 -9.01 -4.48
C MET A 10 -11.70 -8.91 -3.64
N PRO A 11 -11.77 -9.05 -2.31
CA PRO A 11 -10.60 -8.92 -1.43
C PRO A 11 -9.41 -9.81 -1.81
N ASP A 12 -9.65 -11.02 -2.30
CA ASP A 12 -8.64 -11.95 -2.81
C ASP A 12 -7.95 -11.41 -4.08
N GLN A 13 -8.73 -10.87 -5.02
CA GLN A 13 -8.19 -10.25 -6.23
C GLN A 13 -7.35 -9.00 -5.91
N ILE A 14 -7.76 -8.22 -4.90
CA ILE A 14 -6.98 -7.08 -4.41
C ILE A 14 -5.67 -7.57 -3.80
N LYS A 15 -5.74 -8.61 -2.97
CA LYS A 15 -4.57 -9.22 -2.34
C LYS A 15 -3.55 -9.66 -3.38
N ASP A 16 -3.98 -10.39 -4.40
CA ASP A 16 -3.08 -10.91 -5.44
C ASP A 16 -2.55 -9.80 -6.34
N LYS A 17 -3.39 -8.82 -6.70
CA LYS A 17 -3.00 -7.67 -7.53
C LYS A 17 -1.94 -6.79 -6.87
N PHE A 18 -1.99 -6.63 -5.56
CA PHE A 18 -1.10 -5.76 -4.79
C PHE A 18 -0.11 -6.54 -3.90
N ALA A 19 -0.03 -7.86 -4.05
CA ALA A 19 0.82 -8.74 -3.24
C ALA A 19 0.69 -8.51 -1.73
N LEU A 20 -0.56 -8.31 -1.25
CA LEU A 20 -0.78 -8.03 0.17
C LEU A 20 -0.55 -9.29 1.01
N PRO A 21 0.09 -9.17 2.19
CA PRO A 21 0.37 -10.33 3.05
C PRO A 21 -0.91 -10.96 3.60
N ASN A 22 -1.94 -10.13 3.86
CA ASN A 22 -3.22 -10.54 4.45
C ASN A 22 -4.38 -10.14 3.54
N LEU A 23 -5.54 -10.78 3.74
CA LEU A 23 -6.76 -10.41 3.04
C LEU A 23 -7.21 -9.01 3.50
N PRO A 24 -7.44 -8.06 2.57
CA PRO A 24 -7.88 -6.71 2.93
C PRO A 24 -9.36 -6.71 3.35
N GLU A 25 -9.66 -6.20 4.54
CA GLU A 25 -11.04 -6.06 5.05
C GLU A 25 -11.60 -4.66 4.85
N CYS A 26 -10.74 -3.64 4.92
CA CYS A 26 -11.11 -2.23 4.87
C CYS A 26 -10.17 -1.45 3.94
N VAL A 27 -10.68 -0.36 3.37
CA VAL A 27 -9.91 0.60 2.57
C VAL A 27 -9.83 1.92 3.35
N GLY A 28 -8.61 2.41 3.58
CA GLY A 28 -8.37 3.69 4.21
C GLY A 28 -7.81 4.71 3.23
N GLU A 29 -8.26 5.96 3.34
CA GLU A 29 -7.65 7.10 2.66
C GLU A 29 -6.88 7.94 3.69
N VAL A 30 -5.66 8.35 3.35
CA VAL A 30 -4.81 9.15 4.23
C VAL A 30 -4.42 10.43 3.51
N THR A 31 -4.80 11.58 4.07
CA THR A 31 -4.32 12.88 3.62
C THR A 31 -3.06 13.25 4.41
N LEU A 32 -1.93 13.42 3.72
CA LEU A 32 -0.68 13.83 4.35
C LEU A 32 -0.62 15.36 4.47
N PRO A 33 -0.26 15.92 5.64
CA PRO A 33 -0.03 17.34 5.78
C PRO A 33 1.19 17.80 4.96
N LYS A 34 1.18 19.07 4.55
CA LYS A 34 2.29 19.67 3.79
C LYS A 34 3.58 19.61 4.62
N GLY A 35 4.65 19.09 4.03
CA GLY A 35 5.94 18.93 4.71
C GLY A 35 6.16 17.56 5.37
N SER A 36 5.20 16.63 5.27
CA SER A 36 5.41 15.23 5.65
C SER A 36 6.55 14.60 4.86
N ASN A 37 7.42 13.89 5.57
CA ASN A 37 8.50 13.11 4.97
C ASN A 37 8.03 11.66 4.84
N PHE A 38 8.08 11.14 3.63
CA PHE A 38 7.81 9.73 3.33
C PHE A 38 8.87 9.21 2.38
N ARG A 39 9.12 7.91 2.43
CA ARG A 39 10.00 7.23 1.49
C ARG A 39 9.13 6.56 0.43
N ILE A 40 9.54 6.71 -0.82
CA ILE A 40 8.99 5.97 -1.95
C ILE A 40 10.02 4.92 -2.34
N GLY A 41 9.58 3.69 -2.60
CA GLY A 41 10.45 2.63 -3.12
C GLY A 41 9.64 1.61 -3.91
N GLU A 42 10.31 0.88 -4.79
CA GLU A 42 9.73 -0.31 -5.39
C GLU A 42 9.59 -1.40 -4.34
N VAL A 43 8.46 -2.11 -4.37
CA VAL A 43 8.20 -3.23 -3.47
C VAL A 43 9.18 -4.36 -3.81
N SER A 44 9.89 -4.86 -2.80
CA SER A 44 10.68 -6.08 -2.98
C SER A 44 9.77 -7.29 -3.19
N PRO A 45 10.14 -8.27 -4.03
CA PRO A 45 9.35 -9.48 -4.21
C PRO A 45 9.28 -10.24 -2.88
N LEU A 46 8.10 -10.22 -2.27
CA LEU A 46 7.77 -10.97 -1.05
C LEU A 46 6.71 -12.02 -1.39
N PHE A 47 6.70 -13.14 -0.67
CA PHE A 47 5.68 -14.19 -0.75
C PHE A 47 5.46 -14.85 -2.13
N SER A 48 6.51 -14.93 -2.95
CA SER A 48 6.46 -15.57 -4.28
C SER A 48 5.59 -14.85 -5.32
N SER A 49 5.08 -13.66 -5.01
CA SER A 49 4.33 -12.81 -5.94
C SER A 49 5.23 -11.82 -6.66
N SER A 50 5.09 -11.73 -7.98
CA SER A 50 5.68 -10.65 -8.80
C SER A 50 5.00 -9.34 -8.44
N CYS A 51 5.67 -8.49 -7.68
CA CYS A 51 5.10 -7.24 -7.18
C CYS A 51 5.79 -6.04 -7.83
N ASP A 52 5.22 -5.52 -8.91
CA ASP A 52 5.62 -4.26 -9.56
C ASP A 52 4.97 -3.04 -8.88
N GLY A 53 4.79 -3.12 -7.57
CA GLY A 53 4.12 -2.10 -6.76
C GLY A 53 5.07 -1.00 -6.29
N ILE A 54 4.51 0.19 -6.09
CA ILE A 54 5.21 1.29 -5.40
C ILE A 54 4.77 1.29 -3.93
N GLN A 55 5.74 1.20 -3.03
CA GLN A 55 5.54 1.32 -1.59
C GLN A 55 5.77 2.75 -1.13
N PHE A 56 4.89 3.23 -0.25
CA PHE A 56 5.01 4.50 0.44
C PHE A 56 5.18 4.22 1.94
N ASP A 57 6.38 4.47 2.47
CA ASP A 57 6.66 4.37 3.90
C ASP A 57 6.55 5.76 4.55
N LEU A 58 5.55 5.94 5.40
CA LEU A 58 5.43 7.15 6.22
C LEU A 58 6.41 7.05 7.40
N LYS A 59 7.48 7.85 7.37
CA LYS A 59 8.42 7.93 8.49
C LYS A 59 7.90 8.94 9.51
N VAL A 60 7.17 8.47 10.52
CA VAL A 60 6.88 9.27 11.70
C VAL A 60 8.15 9.30 12.56
N LYS A 61 8.79 10.47 12.68
CA LYS A 61 9.78 10.68 13.75
C LYS A 61 8.98 10.84 15.05
N PHE A 62 8.94 9.80 15.88
CA PHE A 62 8.60 10.00 17.28
C PHE A 62 9.70 10.87 17.89
N GLN A 63 9.39 12.13 18.20
CA GLN A 63 10.23 12.97 19.04
C GLN A 63 9.98 12.52 20.48
N ASN A 64 11.01 11.96 21.10
CA ASN A 64 11.05 11.61 22.52
C ASN A 64 11.73 12.75 23.29
#